data_AF-A0A845XY04-F1
#
_entry.id   AF-A0A845XY04-F1
#
_cell.length_a   1.000
_cell.length_b   1.000
_cell.length_c   1.000
_cell.angle_alpha   90.00
_cell.angle_beta   90.00
_cell.angle_gamma   90.00
#
_symmetry.space_group_name_H-M   'P 1'
#
loop_
_entity.id
_entity.type
_entity.pdbx_description
1 polymer ?
#
loop_
_entity_poly.entity_id
_entity_poly.type
_entity_poly.pdbx_seq_one_letter_code
_entity_poly.pdbx_strand_id
1 'polypeptide(L)'
;MEIYVLSAGFYQEQGYCWQEITKNKNQQKPIDEPDLVKKFQVLLETQAYSIFIGRDSGQLILLVTGMKASKRKDYRGRNIRNSIALIAQDDEQDEQKIRGIAVLALEGKLENDIDSAIKEGGEYGFEVSYEQIENAIKASLQTKNSTGTKHVMIGKNSEDNRKIIADELKEYRLPQKSNTSDSEALVVVTGIKKEDDLKKAGVWRGLSNLVEKQDLSPYEPPNSAQKFFPSFDVPSFDESKKYNPQLVIRLIIFGVIGLIALWFLWHPIRFLGKHPSQPTTFVLAAISPDGEYFVTADPHGKVVVQNTQAKTNNTLKNKAPVKSVALSSDGSYVVTGDETGNVQLWDVTNKKNIELRRNVNLKHKKAVLSLAINSNSSRDKVKIVSGGADGQVLLWNVNVNVKYGKGKADIQKLYSMIK
;
A
#
# COMPACT_ATOMS: atom_id res chain seq x y z
N MET A 1 27.73 16.39 -0.62
CA MET A 1 26.32 16.79 -0.44
C MET A 1 26.24 18.11 0.30
N GLU A 2 25.70 19.12 -0.38
CA GLU A 2 25.36 20.44 0.15
C GLU A 2 23.95 20.40 0.74
N ILE A 3 23.72 21.16 1.79
CA ILE A 3 22.47 21.18 2.55
C ILE A 3 21.97 22.61 2.61
N TYR A 4 20.75 22.84 2.16
CA TYR A 4 20.10 24.14 2.19
C TYR A 4 18.79 24.06 2.95
N VAL A 5 18.54 25.03 3.81
CA VAL A 5 17.28 25.12 4.56
C VAL A 5 16.62 26.47 4.29
N LEU A 6 15.32 26.42 4.00
CA LEU A 6 14.45 27.58 3.91
C LEU A 6 13.63 27.67 5.20
N SER A 7 13.74 28.79 5.91
CA SER A 7 12.90 29.11 7.07
C SER A 7 12.70 30.62 7.16
N ALA A 8 11.92 31.09 8.14
CA ALA A 8 11.61 32.50 8.37
C ALA A 8 11.65 32.83 9.86
N GLY A 9 11.95 34.08 10.21
CA GLY A 9 11.87 34.56 11.59
C GLY A 9 10.46 34.93 12.03
N PHE A 10 10.38 35.62 13.16
CA PHE A 10 9.12 35.96 13.83
C PHE A 10 8.66 37.38 13.52
N TYR A 11 9.57 38.25 13.11
CA TYR A 11 9.31 39.66 12.81
C TYR A 11 9.11 39.88 11.31
N GLN A 12 8.52 41.02 10.96
CA GLN A 12 8.12 41.32 9.58
C GLN A 12 9.31 41.42 8.62
N GLU A 13 10.44 41.93 9.11
CA GLU A 13 11.71 42.06 8.42
C GLU A 13 12.47 40.73 8.29
N GLN A 14 12.08 39.71 9.05
CA GLN A 14 12.69 38.38 9.04
C GLN A 14 11.88 37.41 8.16
N GLY A 15 11.78 37.72 6.87
CA GLY A 15 11.09 36.90 5.88
C GLY A 15 11.74 35.53 5.65
N TYR A 16 11.16 34.75 4.73
CA TYR A 16 11.75 33.49 4.30
C TYR A 16 13.08 33.73 3.59
N CYS A 17 14.14 33.03 4.02
CA CYS A 17 15.41 33.00 3.33
C CYS A 17 16.03 31.60 3.33
N TRP A 18 16.79 31.30 2.27
CA TRP A 18 17.60 30.10 2.18
C TRP A 18 18.91 30.30 2.93
N GLN A 19 19.38 29.29 3.63
CA GLN A 19 20.72 29.24 4.22
C GLN A 19 21.42 27.94 3.82
N GLU A 20 22.69 28.04 3.45
CA GLU A 20 23.56 26.88 3.32
C GLU A 20 24.02 26.43 4.71
N ILE A 21 23.79 25.16 5.04
CA ILE A 21 24.06 24.60 6.36
C ILE A 21 25.42 23.93 6.35
N THR A 22 26.40 24.62 6.93
CA THR A 22 27.76 24.13 7.08
C THR A 22 28.09 23.80 8.53
N LYS A 23 29.17 23.05 8.76
CA LYS A 23 29.67 22.74 10.11
C LYS A 23 30.05 24.00 10.90
N ASN A 24 30.48 25.05 10.21
CA ASN A 24 30.85 26.31 10.83
C ASN A 24 29.64 27.26 10.88
N LYS A 25 29.01 27.37 12.05
CA LYS A 25 27.82 28.22 12.24
C LYS A 25 28.02 29.67 11.77
N ASN A 26 29.23 30.22 11.89
CA ASN A 26 29.50 31.61 11.52
C ASN A 26 29.47 31.87 9.99
N GLN A 27 29.41 30.81 9.18
CA GLN A 27 29.30 30.90 7.72
C GLN A 27 27.86 30.72 7.22
N GLN A 28 26.91 30.39 8.09
CA GLN A 28 25.51 30.23 7.73
C GLN A 28 24.86 31.62 7.56
N LYS A 29 24.87 32.11 6.33
CA LYS A 29 24.25 33.39 5.94
C LYS A 29 23.11 33.15 4.96
N PRO A 30 22.16 34.09 4.86
CA PRO A 30 21.14 34.04 3.83
C PRO A 30 21.80 34.05 2.45
N ILE A 31 21.26 33.21 1.57
CA ILE A 31 21.62 33.12 0.17
C ILE A 31 20.36 33.29 -0.69
N ASP A 32 20.57 33.60 -1.96
CA ASP A 32 19.51 33.46 -2.96
C ASP A 32 19.10 31.98 -3.10
N GLU A 33 17.88 31.76 -3.59
CA GLU A 33 17.39 30.40 -3.85
C GLU A 33 18.36 29.64 -4.78
N PRO A 34 18.81 28.42 -4.41
CA PRO A 34 19.74 27.66 -5.22
C PRO A 34 19.21 27.41 -6.64
N ASP A 35 20.08 27.47 -7.65
CA ASP A 35 19.63 27.44 -9.06
C ASP A 35 18.91 26.14 -9.44
N LEU A 36 19.36 24.99 -8.90
CA LEU A 36 18.66 23.71 -9.08
C LEU A 36 17.26 23.73 -8.44
N VAL A 37 17.09 24.40 -7.29
CA VAL A 37 15.78 24.54 -6.64
C VAL A 37 14.87 25.37 -7.55
N LYS A 38 15.33 26.55 -8.03
CA LYS A 38 14.56 27.40 -8.96
C LYS A 38 14.09 26.63 -10.20
N LYS A 39 14.98 25.81 -10.77
CA LYS A 39 14.72 25.04 -11.99
C LYS A 39 13.57 24.05 -11.83
N PHE A 40 13.47 23.38 -10.68
CA PHE A 40 12.48 22.34 -10.44
C PHE A 40 11.25 22.78 -9.64
N GLN A 41 11.27 24.01 -9.08
CA GLN A 41 10.18 24.58 -8.30
C GLN A 41 8.83 24.56 -9.04
N VAL A 42 8.86 24.65 -10.38
CA VAL A 42 7.66 24.61 -11.24
C VAL A 42 6.81 23.36 -11.02
N LEU A 43 7.39 22.25 -10.59
CA LEU A 43 6.67 20.98 -10.37
C LEU A 43 6.06 20.85 -8.97
N LEU A 44 6.31 21.80 -8.06
CA LEU A 44 6.02 21.66 -6.63
C LEU A 44 5.19 22.81 -6.08
N GLU A 45 4.67 22.60 -4.87
CA GLU A 45 4.13 23.66 -4.03
C GLU A 45 5.16 24.03 -2.98
N THR A 46 5.67 25.26 -3.03
CA THR A 46 6.59 25.76 -2.00
C THR A 46 5.91 25.93 -0.64
N GLN A 47 4.59 26.09 -0.63
CA GLN A 47 3.78 26.33 0.58
C GLN A 47 3.00 25.09 1.07
N ALA A 48 3.16 23.94 0.41
CA ALA A 48 2.54 22.69 0.83
C ALA A 48 3.56 21.57 0.86
N TYR A 49 3.25 20.51 1.62
CA TYR A 49 4.14 19.38 1.76
C TYR A 49 4.34 18.68 0.42
N SER A 50 5.51 18.85 -0.19
CA SER A 50 5.87 18.23 -1.47
C SER A 50 7.26 17.60 -1.39
N ILE A 51 7.47 16.55 -2.17
CA ILE A 51 8.76 15.84 -2.25
C ILE A 51 9.17 15.79 -3.71
N PHE A 52 10.43 16.10 -3.98
CA PHE A 52 11.00 16.08 -5.32
C PHE A 52 12.38 15.43 -5.32
N ILE A 53 12.60 14.53 -6.27
CA ILE A 53 13.94 14.06 -6.65
C ILE A 53 14.14 14.38 -8.12
N GLY A 54 15.26 15.01 -8.45
CA GLY A 54 15.64 15.27 -9.83
C GLY A 54 17.14 15.14 -10.07
N ARG A 55 17.50 15.14 -11.35
CA ARG A 55 18.87 15.09 -11.84
C ARG A 55 19.12 16.24 -12.80
N ASP A 56 20.28 16.86 -12.70
CA ASP A 56 20.71 17.89 -13.66
C ASP A 56 22.23 17.95 -13.73
N SER A 57 22.80 17.89 -14.94
CA SER A 57 24.23 18.13 -15.16
C SER A 57 25.19 17.33 -14.24
N GLY A 58 24.86 16.06 -13.96
CA GLY A 58 25.66 15.20 -13.07
C GLY A 58 25.42 15.41 -11.57
N GLN A 59 24.43 16.23 -11.19
CA GLN A 59 24.01 16.44 -9.81
C GLN A 59 22.62 15.82 -9.57
N LEU A 60 22.41 15.35 -8.34
CA LEU A 60 21.10 14.97 -7.81
C LEU A 60 20.60 16.04 -6.84
N ILE A 61 19.30 16.28 -6.87
CA ILE A 61 18.62 17.14 -5.90
C ILE A 61 17.48 16.37 -5.24
N LEU A 62 17.41 16.44 -3.91
CA LEU A 62 16.19 16.16 -3.12
C LEU A 62 15.69 17.47 -2.55
N LEU A 63 14.43 17.79 -2.82
CA LEU A 63 13.76 18.96 -2.28
C LEU A 63 12.47 18.52 -1.56
N VAL A 64 12.37 18.88 -0.27
CA VAL A 64 11.18 18.67 0.54
C VAL A 64 10.68 20.02 1.02
N THR A 65 9.46 20.38 0.63
CA THR A 65 8.89 21.71 0.90
C THR A 65 7.75 21.64 1.92
N GLY A 66 7.39 22.78 2.49
CA GLY A 66 6.12 22.93 3.20
C GLY A 66 6.01 22.20 4.55
N MET A 67 7.14 21.80 5.15
CA MET A 67 7.20 21.13 6.46
C MET A 67 6.77 22.11 7.55
N LYS A 68 5.65 21.84 8.21
CA LYS A 68 5.01 22.77 9.14
C LYS A 68 5.72 22.73 10.48
N ALA A 69 6.27 23.87 10.90
CA ALA A 69 6.88 24.00 12.21
C ALA A 69 5.83 23.79 13.32
N SER A 70 6.19 23.02 14.35
CA SER A 70 5.25 22.64 15.41
C SER A 70 4.89 23.83 16.30
N LYS A 71 5.88 24.63 16.67
CA LYS A 71 5.75 25.75 17.63
C LYS A 71 6.00 27.12 17.03
N ARG A 72 6.74 27.21 15.92
CA ARG A 72 7.17 28.49 15.35
C ARG A 72 6.13 29.10 14.43
N LYS A 73 5.84 30.37 14.66
CA LYS A 73 4.86 31.15 13.90
C LYS A 73 5.51 32.43 13.39
N ASP A 74 5.07 32.88 12.21
CA ASP A 74 5.50 34.17 11.66
C ASP A 74 4.79 35.35 12.36
N TYR A 75 5.14 36.57 11.96
CA TYR A 75 4.56 37.82 12.50
C TYR A 75 3.03 37.92 12.33
N ARG A 76 2.42 37.08 11.49
CA ARG A 76 0.96 37.01 11.24
C ARG A 76 0.31 35.88 12.02
N GLY A 77 1.04 35.19 12.90
CA GLY A 77 0.57 34.06 13.69
C GLY A 77 0.36 32.77 12.88
N ARG A 78 0.85 32.70 11.64
CA ARG A 78 0.77 31.49 10.80
C ARG A 78 1.95 30.58 11.12
N ASN A 79 1.75 29.26 11.11
CA ASN A 79 2.87 28.35 11.28
C ASN A 79 3.87 28.53 10.12
N ILE A 80 5.15 28.66 10.49
CA ILE A 80 6.26 28.69 9.52
C ILE A 80 6.33 27.33 8.82
N ARG A 81 6.66 27.34 7.54
CA ARG A 81 6.81 26.16 6.70
C ARG A 81 8.25 26.05 6.21
N ASN A 82 9.00 25.16 6.83
CA ASN A 82 10.38 24.92 6.48
C ASN A 82 10.47 24.12 5.18
N SER A 83 11.56 24.32 4.43
CA SER A 83 11.93 23.46 3.31
C SER A 83 13.40 23.08 3.43
N ILE A 84 13.77 21.93 2.89
CA ILE A 84 15.16 21.47 2.81
C ILE A 84 15.47 21.04 1.38
N ALA A 85 16.62 21.48 0.88
CA ALA A 85 17.18 21.01 -0.38
C ALA A 85 18.55 20.36 -0.11
N LEU A 86 18.76 19.20 -0.70
CA LEU A 86 20.01 18.46 -0.65
C LEU A 86 20.53 18.30 -2.07
N ILE A 87 21.72 18.83 -2.32
CA ILE A 87 22.36 18.77 -3.64
C ILE A 87 23.62 17.90 -3.51
N ALA A 88 23.72 16.88 -4.35
CA ALA A 88 24.79 15.89 -4.27
C ALA A 88 25.27 15.52 -5.67
N GLN A 89 26.43 14.86 -5.75
CA GLN A 89 26.89 14.31 -7.01
C GLN A 89 26.01 13.10 -7.38
N ASP A 90 25.79 12.86 -8.67
CA ASP A 90 25.07 11.68 -9.17
C ASP A 90 25.97 10.45 -9.18
N ASP A 91 26.51 10.11 -8.01
CA ASP A 91 27.25 8.88 -7.75
C ASP A 91 26.43 7.90 -6.90
N GLU A 92 26.90 6.66 -6.80
CA GLU A 92 26.18 5.60 -6.08
C GLU A 92 25.98 5.86 -4.59
N GLN A 93 26.97 6.46 -3.94
CA GLN A 93 26.92 6.69 -2.50
C GLN A 93 25.96 7.83 -2.17
N ASP A 94 26.02 8.92 -2.92
CA ASP A 94 25.17 10.09 -2.72
C ASP A 94 23.74 9.84 -3.20
N GLU A 95 23.52 9.07 -4.28
CA GLU A 95 22.18 8.61 -4.69
C GLU A 95 21.53 7.76 -3.60
N GLN A 96 22.28 6.83 -2.99
CA GLN A 96 21.78 6.01 -1.88
C GLN A 96 21.33 6.86 -0.69
N LYS A 97 22.10 7.89 -0.32
CA LYS A 97 21.71 8.83 0.75
C LYS A 97 20.44 9.58 0.38
N ILE A 98 20.37 10.14 -0.83
CA ILE A 98 19.20 10.89 -1.31
C ILE A 98 17.94 10.03 -1.28
N ARG A 99 18.00 8.77 -1.73
CA ARG A 99 16.88 7.83 -1.64
C ARG A 99 16.47 7.57 -0.20
N GLY A 100 17.42 7.30 0.68
CA GLY A 100 17.14 7.06 2.10
C GLY A 100 16.44 8.23 2.78
N ILE A 101 16.84 9.47 2.48
CA ILE A 101 16.22 10.67 3.04
C ILE A 101 14.83 10.90 2.45
N ALA A 102 14.65 10.66 1.15
CA ALA A 102 13.35 10.73 0.51
C ALA A 102 12.36 9.71 1.10
N VAL A 103 12.82 8.53 1.50
CA VAL A 103 12.03 7.54 2.24
C VAL A 103 11.55 8.11 3.58
N LEU A 104 12.44 8.75 4.35
CA LEU A 104 12.04 9.40 5.61
C LEU A 104 10.99 10.49 5.41
N ALA A 105 11.08 11.24 4.30
CA ALA A 105 10.08 12.22 3.93
C ALA A 105 8.74 11.54 3.57
N LEU A 106 8.75 10.53 2.70
CA LEU A 106 7.54 9.81 2.28
C LEU A 106 6.80 9.15 3.46
N GLU A 107 7.54 8.69 4.46
CA GLU A 107 7.01 8.08 5.70
C GLU A 107 6.62 9.13 6.77
N GLY A 108 6.79 10.43 6.50
CA GLY A 108 6.44 11.52 7.43
C GLY A 108 7.36 11.64 8.65
N LYS A 109 8.54 11.00 8.63
CA LYS A 109 9.50 10.99 9.75
C LYS A 109 10.43 12.21 9.72
N LEU A 110 10.78 12.68 8.51
CA LEU A 110 11.74 13.77 8.32
C LEU A 110 11.27 15.10 8.92
N GLU A 111 9.97 15.39 8.87
CA GLU A 111 9.42 16.70 9.27
C GLU A 111 9.74 17.06 10.73
N ASN A 112 9.58 16.10 11.65
CA ASN A 112 9.85 16.32 13.08
C ASN A 112 11.34 16.51 13.37
N ASP A 113 12.20 15.78 12.65
CA ASP A 113 13.64 15.88 12.81
C ASP A 113 14.16 17.23 12.32
N ILE A 114 13.65 17.72 11.18
CA ILE A 114 14.00 19.03 10.65
C ILE A 114 13.44 20.15 11.54
N ASP A 115 12.20 20.05 12.02
CA ASP A 115 11.64 21.04 12.95
C ASP A 115 12.48 21.13 14.25
N SER A 116 12.94 20.00 14.76
CA SER A 116 13.80 19.95 15.96
C SER A 116 15.19 20.58 15.75
N ALA A 117 15.67 20.58 14.49
CA ALA A 117 16.97 21.13 14.12
C ALA A 117 16.97 22.66 13.95
N ILE A 118 15.80 23.29 13.81
CA ILE A 118 15.66 24.72 13.52
C ILE A 118 15.08 25.43 14.74
N LYS A 119 15.90 26.27 15.38
CA LYS A 119 15.52 27.01 16.59
C LYS A 119 15.38 28.49 16.31
N GLU A 120 14.70 29.17 17.22
CA GLU A 120 14.73 30.63 17.29
C GLU A 120 16.15 31.09 17.67
N GLY A 121 16.66 32.10 16.98
CA GLY A 121 18.01 32.61 17.17
C GLY A 121 18.53 33.34 15.95
N GLY A 122 19.76 33.85 16.02
CA GLY A 122 20.42 34.51 14.90
C GLY A 122 19.81 35.84 14.45
N GLU A 123 20.52 36.52 13.55
CA GLU A 123 20.14 37.81 12.98
C GLU A 123 18.83 37.73 12.16
N TYR A 124 18.58 36.59 11.51
CA TYR A 124 17.45 36.36 10.61
C TYR A 124 16.27 35.66 11.30
N GLY A 125 16.30 35.53 12.63
CA GLY A 125 15.21 34.98 13.43
C GLY A 125 15.15 33.46 13.51
N PHE A 126 16.09 32.75 12.87
CA PHE A 126 16.32 31.34 13.11
C PHE A 126 17.79 30.92 13.01
N GLU A 127 18.10 29.82 13.69
CA GLU A 127 19.38 29.10 13.61
C GLU A 127 19.13 27.62 13.30
N VAL A 128 20.04 27.03 12.52
CA VAL A 128 19.94 25.63 12.10
C VAL A 128 21.13 24.83 12.63
N SER A 129 20.85 23.73 13.33
CA SER A 129 21.88 22.84 13.83
C SER A 129 22.34 21.85 12.76
N TYR A 130 23.57 22.04 12.24
CA TYR A 130 24.18 21.10 11.30
C TYR A 130 24.19 19.67 11.85
N GLU A 131 24.57 19.47 13.12
CA GLU A 131 24.67 18.14 13.73
C GLU A 131 23.31 17.44 13.81
N GLN A 132 22.24 18.16 14.13
CA GLN A 132 20.90 17.58 14.19
C GLN A 132 20.38 17.22 12.79
N ILE A 133 20.61 18.06 11.78
CA ILE A 133 20.28 17.72 10.39
C ILE A 133 21.09 16.51 9.92
N GLU A 134 22.40 16.50 10.20
CA GLU A 134 23.27 15.41 9.79
C GLU A 134 22.84 14.09 10.46
N ASN A 135 22.47 14.11 11.74
CA ASN A 135 21.96 12.94 12.45
C ASN A 135 20.62 12.44 11.90
N ALA A 136 19.69 13.36 11.60
CA ALA A 136 18.41 13.04 10.98
C ALA A 136 18.59 12.31 9.63
N ILE A 137 19.54 12.78 8.83
CA ILE A 137 19.81 12.26 7.50
C ILE A 137 20.62 10.95 7.54
N LYS A 138 21.58 10.82 8.47
CA LYS A 138 22.44 9.62 8.63
C LYS A 138 21.67 8.36 9.01
N ALA A 139 20.51 8.47 9.63
CA ALA A 139 19.70 7.33 10.08
C ALA A 139 19.09 6.48 8.93
N SER A 140 19.31 6.84 7.67
CA SER A 140 18.59 6.30 6.49
C SER A 140 19.27 5.10 5.77
N LEU A 141 20.20 4.40 6.43
CA LEU A 141 21.14 3.46 5.79
C LEU A 141 20.68 1.99 5.73
N GLN A 142 19.63 1.67 4.98
CA GLN A 142 19.40 0.28 4.49
C GLN A 142 18.67 0.28 3.13
N THR A 143 19.28 0.86 2.10
CA THR A 143 18.78 0.68 0.74
C THR A 143 19.59 -0.38 0.00
N LYS A 144 18.92 -1.21 -0.79
CA LYS A 144 19.55 -2.09 -1.78
C LYS A 144 19.81 -1.28 -3.06
N ASN A 145 20.75 -1.76 -3.87
CA ASN A 145 21.14 -1.16 -5.15
C ASN A 145 20.69 -2.06 -6.32
N SER A 146 19.50 -2.64 -6.21
CA SER A 146 18.91 -3.42 -7.31
C SER A 146 18.62 -2.50 -8.50
N THR A 147 18.67 -3.04 -9.71
CA THR A 147 18.33 -2.29 -10.92
C THR A 147 16.81 -2.18 -11.09
N GLY A 148 16.29 -0.95 -11.03
CA GLY A 148 14.89 -0.64 -11.34
C GLY A 148 14.67 -0.42 -12.84
N THR A 149 13.43 -0.48 -13.33
CA THR A 149 13.10 -0.09 -14.71
C THR A 149 12.73 1.39 -14.83
N LYS A 150 12.73 1.86 -16.08
CA LYS A 150 12.36 3.22 -16.48
C LYS A 150 10.85 3.44 -16.63
N HIS A 151 10.00 2.52 -16.19
CA HIS A 151 8.55 2.68 -16.39
C HIS A 151 8.00 3.85 -15.57
N VAL A 152 7.31 4.77 -16.24
CA VAL A 152 6.66 5.93 -15.63
C VAL A 152 5.39 5.48 -14.91
N MET A 153 5.24 5.87 -13.65
CA MET A 153 4.03 5.59 -12.87
C MET A 153 3.50 6.86 -12.23
N ILE A 154 2.23 7.17 -12.50
CA ILE A 154 1.53 8.33 -11.94
C ILE A 154 0.24 7.86 -11.25
N GLY A 155 -0.03 8.39 -10.06
CA GLY A 155 -1.17 8.01 -9.24
C GLY A 155 -1.60 9.10 -8.27
N LYS A 156 -2.65 8.80 -7.49
CA LYS A 156 -3.14 9.69 -6.44
C LYS A 156 -2.12 9.81 -5.30
N ASN A 157 -1.94 11.01 -4.77
CA ASN A 157 -1.17 11.21 -3.53
C ASN A 157 -1.96 10.67 -2.32
N SER A 158 -1.81 9.38 -2.05
CA SER A 158 -2.33 8.66 -0.88
C SER A 158 -1.18 8.12 -0.03
N GLU A 159 -1.48 7.78 1.22
CA GLU A 159 -0.50 7.17 2.12
C GLU A 159 0.03 5.83 1.57
N ASP A 160 -0.85 4.99 1.02
CA ASP A 160 -0.48 3.72 0.39
C ASP A 160 0.46 3.91 -0.80
N ASN A 161 0.16 4.87 -1.68
CA ASN A 161 1.01 5.14 -2.85
C ASN A 161 2.36 5.75 -2.45
N ARG A 162 2.41 6.57 -1.39
CA ARG A 162 3.69 7.06 -0.83
C ARG A 162 4.52 5.91 -0.27
N LYS A 163 3.88 4.94 0.40
CA LYS A 163 4.54 3.75 0.92
C LYS A 163 5.13 2.88 -0.19
N ILE A 164 4.38 2.69 -1.29
CA ILE A 164 4.90 1.97 -2.47
C ILE A 164 6.18 2.62 -3.00
N ILE A 165 6.17 3.94 -3.21
CA ILE A 165 7.37 4.66 -3.67
C ILE A 165 8.51 4.54 -2.64
N ALA A 166 8.20 4.65 -1.35
CA ALA A 166 9.21 4.50 -0.29
C ALA A 166 9.87 3.12 -0.34
N ASP A 167 9.10 2.04 -0.49
CA ASP A 167 9.63 0.68 -0.58
C ASP A 167 10.44 0.46 -1.87
N GLU A 168 10.03 1.07 -2.99
CA GLU A 168 10.82 1.05 -4.21
C GLU A 168 12.15 1.80 -4.07
N LEU A 169 12.16 2.98 -3.42
CA LEU A 169 13.40 3.72 -3.18
C LEU A 169 14.34 2.99 -2.22
N LYS A 170 13.81 2.14 -1.33
CA LYS A 170 14.63 1.24 -0.51
C LYS A 170 15.27 0.13 -1.35
N GLU A 171 14.65 -0.32 -2.43
CA GLU A 171 15.13 -1.50 -3.16
C GLU A 171 15.93 -1.15 -4.43
N TYR A 172 15.49 -0.15 -5.18
CA TYR A 172 15.95 0.13 -6.54
C TYR A 172 16.70 1.45 -6.65
N ARG A 173 17.70 1.47 -7.53
CA ARG A 173 18.37 2.69 -7.96
C ARG A 173 17.46 3.58 -8.79
N LEU A 174 17.72 4.88 -8.76
CA LEU A 174 17.04 5.85 -9.62
C LEU A 174 17.38 5.54 -11.08
N PRO A 175 16.40 5.63 -12.01
CA PRO A 175 16.67 5.36 -13.41
C PRO A 175 17.68 6.36 -13.97
N GLN A 176 18.64 5.88 -14.78
CA GLN A 176 19.61 6.72 -15.50
C GLN A 176 19.25 6.79 -17.00
N LYS A 177 19.19 7.99 -17.60
CA LYS A 177 19.15 8.12 -19.08
C LYS A 177 20.54 8.00 -19.70
N SER A 178 20.55 7.61 -20.97
CA SER A 178 21.77 7.47 -21.78
C SER A 178 22.39 8.81 -22.18
N ASN A 179 21.65 9.92 -22.12
CA ASN A 179 22.12 11.26 -22.49
C ASN A 179 22.17 12.15 -21.24
N THR A 180 23.35 12.67 -20.95
CA THR A 180 23.75 13.32 -19.68
C THR A 180 23.45 14.82 -19.60
N SER A 181 22.82 15.42 -20.63
CA SER A 181 22.65 16.87 -20.75
C SER A 181 21.31 17.42 -20.26
N ASP A 182 20.28 16.58 -20.12
CA ASP A 182 18.92 17.05 -19.89
C ASP A 182 18.48 16.88 -18.44
N SER A 183 17.77 17.89 -17.91
CA SER A 183 17.20 17.86 -16.58
C SER A 183 16.10 16.81 -16.47
N GLU A 184 16.10 16.06 -15.38
CA GLU A 184 15.14 14.97 -15.16
C GLU A 184 14.40 15.18 -13.86
N ALA A 185 13.07 15.13 -13.92
CA ALA A 185 12.24 14.92 -12.75
C ALA A 185 12.08 13.41 -12.56
N LEU A 186 12.47 12.89 -11.39
CA LEU A 186 12.46 11.45 -11.11
C LEU A 186 11.29 11.10 -10.20
N VAL A 187 11.21 11.72 -9.03
CA VAL A 187 10.12 11.51 -8.09
C VAL A 187 9.46 12.86 -7.81
N VAL A 188 8.14 12.94 -7.93
CA VAL A 188 7.35 14.13 -7.63
C VAL A 188 6.14 13.73 -6.81
N VAL A 189 6.01 14.27 -5.61
CA VAL A 189 4.81 14.14 -4.76
C VAL A 189 4.33 15.55 -4.47
N THR A 190 3.12 15.91 -4.92
CA THR A 190 2.59 17.28 -4.86
C THR A 190 1.06 17.31 -4.76
N GLY A 191 0.44 18.44 -4.41
CA GLY A 191 -1.01 18.59 -4.36
C GLY A 191 -1.65 19.20 -5.61
N ILE A 192 -0.89 19.87 -6.48
CA ILE A 192 -1.44 20.77 -7.52
C ILE A 192 -1.24 20.33 -8.97
N LYS A 193 -0.55 19.23 -9.25
CA LYS A 193 -0.19 18.86 -10.64
C LYS A 193 -1.16 17.86 -11.23
N LYS A 194 -1.67 18.17 -12.42
CA LYS A 194 -2.49 17.23 -13.18
C LYS A 194 -1.63 16.08 -13.71
N GLU A 195 -2.27 14.96 -13.98
CA GLU A 195 -1.61 13.77 -14.54
C GLU A 195 -0.82 14.10 -15.82
N ASP A 196 -1.40 14.89 -16.72
CA ASP A 196 -0.77 15.24 -17.99
C ASP A 196 0.50 16.09 -17.82
N ASP A 197 0.55 16.95 -16.80
CA ASP A 197 1.72 17.78 -16.53
C ASP A 197 2.89 16.91 -16.02
N LEU A 198 2.57 15.93 -15.17
CA LEU A 198 3.55 14.95 -14.69
C LEU A 198 4.05 14.03 -15.83
N LYS A 199 3.15 13.63 -16.75
CA LYS A 199 3.52 12.89 -17.97
C LYS A 199 4.45 13.69 -18.87
N LYS A 200 4.12 14.96 -19.14
CA LYS A 200 4.95 15.86 -19.96
C LYS A 200 6.32 16.10 -19.35
N ALA A 201 6.40 16.21 -18.03
CA ALA A 201 7.66 16.33 -17.31
C ALA A 201 8.48 15.02 -17.29
N GLY A 202 7.94 13.91 -17.79
CA GLY A 202 8.66 12.64 -17.89
C GLY A 202 8.99 12.03 -16.52
N VAL A 203 8.17 12.32 -15.50
CA VAL A 203 8.44 11.89 -14.12
C VAL A 203 8.41 10.38 -14.00
N TRP A 204 9.42 9.77 -13.38
CA TRP A 204 9.45 8.33 -13.14
C TRP A 204 8.38 7.88 -12.12
N ARG A 205 8.23 8.60 -11.00
CA ARG A 205 7.15 8.43 -10.01
C ARG A 205 6.45 9.74 -9.71
N GLY A 206 5.19 9.88 -10.11
CA GLY A 206 4.39 11.08 -9.89
C GLY A 206 3.16 10.82 -9.02
N LEU A 207 3.05 11.50 -7.88
CA LEU A 207 1.84 11.50 -7.06
C LEU A 207 1.22 12.89 -7.05
N SER A 208 -0.09 12.96 -7.31
CA SER A 208 -0.82 14.19 -7.04
C SER A 208 -2.23 14.02 -6.50
N ASN A 209 -2.70 15.02 -5.75
CA ASN A 209 -4.08 15.09 -5.28
C ASN A 209 -5.07 15.30 -6.45
N LEU A 210 -4.60 15.80 -7.60
CA LEU A 210 -5.41 16.02 -8.80
C LEU A 210 -5.47 14.81 -9.74
N VAL A 211 -4.86 13.68 -9.37
CA VAL A 211 -4.91 12.43 -10.15
C VAL A 211 -6.05 11.56 -9.61
N GLU A 212 -6.94 11.11 -10.50
CA GLU A 212 -8.13 10.33 -10.12
C GLU A 212 -7.84 8.84 -9.89
N LYS A 213 -6.80 8.29 -10.52
CA LYS A 213 -6.41 6.89 -10.39
C LYS A 213 -5.99 6.57 -8.95
N GLN A 214 -6.74 5.67 -8.29
CA GLN A 214 -6.58 5.38 -6.86
C GLN A 214 -5.27 4.67 -6.51
N ASP A 215 -4.95 3.58 -7.21
CA ASP A 215 -3.85 2.70 -6.77
C ASP A 215 -2.72 2.64 -7.80
N LEU A 216 -1.48 2.86 -7.32
CA LEU A 216 -0.28 2.44 -8.03
C LEU A 216 -0.11 0.92 -7.86
N SER A 217 0.27 0.22 -8.93
CA SER A 217 0.78 -1.14 -8.80
C SER A 217 2.22 -1.09 -8.29
N PRO A 218 2.60 -1.93 -7.31
CA PRO A 218 4.01 -2.09 -6.94
C PRO A 218 4.84 -2.44 -8.18
N TYR A 219 6.07 -1.93 -8.23
CA TYR A 219 7.02 -2.32 -9.26
C TYR A 219 7.34 -3.83 -9.21
N GLU A 220 7.20 -4.50 -10.37
CA GLU A 220 7.67 -5.88 -10.59
C GLU A 220 8.90 -5.86 -11.51
N PRO A 221 10.08 -6.37 -11.08
CA PRO A 221 11.27 -6.35 -11.93
C PRO A 221 11.10 -7.29 -13.14
N PRO A 222 11.64 -6.93 -14.32
CA PRO A 222 11.49 -7.73 -15.54
C PRO A 222 12.09 -9.14 -15.41
N ASN A 223 12.99 -9.34 -14.45
CA ASN A 223 13.61 -10.63 -14.12
C ASN A 223 13.11 -11.23 -12.79
N SER A 224 12.01 -10.75 -12.19
CA SER A 224 11.27 -11.61 -11.25
C SER A 224 10.76 -12.76 -12.10
N ALA A 225 11.56 -13.83 -12.16
CA ALA A 225 11.29 -14.97 -12.99
C ALA A 225 9.82 -15.34 -12.81
N GLN A 226 9.02 -15.12 -13.86
CA GLN A 226 8.11 -16.16 -14.27
C GLN A 226 8.98 -17.41 -14.18
N LYS A 227 8.72 -18.24 -13.18
CA LYS A 227 9.16 -19.63 -13.23
C LYS A 227 8.62 -20.10 -14.57
N PHE A 228 9.49 -20.10 -15.57
CA PHE A 228 9.25 -20.72 -16.85
C PHE A 228 9.06 -22.19 -16.49
N PHE A 229 7.80 -22.57 -16.26
CA PHE A 229 7.43 -23.94 -16.50
C PHE A 229 7.79 -24.18 -17.97
N PRO A 230 8.53 -25.25 -18.30
CA PRO A 230 8.84 -25.55 -19.69
C PRO A 230 7.54 -25.48 -20.48
N SER A 231 7.57 -24.81 -21.64
CA SER A 231 6.43 -24.73 -22.53
C SER A 231 5.99 -26.17 -22.81
N PHE A 232 4.87 -26.56 -22.20
CA PHE A 232 4.18 -27.75 -22.63
C PHE A 232 3.67 -27.42 -24.03
N ASP A 233 4.17 -28.12 -25.04
CA ASP A 233 3.49 -28.19 -26.33
C ASP A 233 2.07 -28.67 -26.04
N VAL A 234 1.12 -27.75 -26.12
CA VAL A 234 -0.29 -28.07 -25.98
C VAL A 234 -0.64 -28.87 -27.23
N PRO A 235 -1.00 -30.17 -27.10
CA PRO A 235 -1.41 -30.93 -28.27
C PRO A 235 -2.62 -30.23 -28.87
N SER A 236 -2.60 -30.03 -30.19
CA SER A 236 -3.75 -29.49 -30.92
C SER A 236 -5.00 -30.27 -30.53
N PHE A 237 -6.00 -29.56 -30.03
CA PHE A 237 -7.22 -30.13 -29.46
C PHE A 237 -8.06 -30.76 -30.57
N ASP A 238 -8.08 -32.09 -30.61
CA ASP A 238 -9.02 -32.86 -31.42
C ASP A 238 -10.33 -33.00 -30.64
N GLU A 239 -11.37 -32.28 -31.09
CA GLU A 239 -12.71 -32.24 -30.47
C GLU A 239 -13.44 -33.60 -30.42
N SER A 240 -12.86 -34.67 -30.99
CA SER A 240 -13.53 -35.96 -31.11
C SER A 240 -13.38 -36.93 -29.93
N LYS A 241 -12.54 -36.65 -28.92
CA LYS A 241 -12.28 -37.61 -27.82
C LYS A 241 -12.92 -37.23 -26.49
N LYS A 242 -13.98 -37.96 -26.13
CA LYS A 242 -14.63 -37.95 -24.80
C LYS A 242 -13.64 -38.42 -23.71
N TYR A 243 -13.21 -37.51 -22.82
CA TYR A 243 -12.42 -37.86 -21.64
C TYR A 243 -13.19 -37.74 -20.32
N ASN A 244 -12.82 -38.60 -19.38
CA ASN A 244 -13.53 -38.88 -18.13
C ASN A 244 -13.20 -37.81 -17.05
N PRO A 245 -14.18 -37.00 -16.60
CA PRO A 245 -13.97 -35.81 -15.76
C PRO A 245 -13.36 -36.12 -14.38
N GLN A 246 -13.40 -37.37 -13.93
CA GLN A 246 -12.84 -37.82 -12.65
C GLN A 246 -11.30 -37.77 -12.61
N LEU A 247 -10.64 -37.92 -13.76
CA LEU A 247 -9.17 -38.04 -13.83
C LEU A 247 -8.48 -36.66 -13.85
N VAL A 248 -9.12 -35.68 -14.50
CA VAL A 248 -8.67 -34.27 -14.54
C VAL A 248 -8.77 -33.62 -13.15
N ILE A 249 -9.85 -33.89 -12.43
CA ILE A 249 -10.05 -33.37 -11.07
C ILE A 249 -8.99 -33.94 -10.10
N ARG A 250 -8.62 -35.23 -10.23
CA ARG A 250 -7.56 -35.83 -9.41
C ARG A 250 -6.20 -35.18 -9.63
N LEU A 251 -5.82 -34.89 -10.88
CA LEU A 251 -4.52 -34.27 -11.19
C LEU A 251 -4.38 -32.85 -10.61
N ILE A 252 -5.47 -32.07 -10.60
CA ILE A 252 -5.49 -30.73 -9.98
C ILE A 252 -5.34 -30.83 -8.45
N ILE A 253 -6.00 -31.81 -7.82
CA ILE A 253 -5.92 -32.03 -6.37
C ILE A 253 -4.48 -32.41 -5.96
N PHE A 254 -3.81 -33.29 -6.70
CA PHE A 254 -2.43 -33.67 -6.40
C PHE A 254 -1.42 -32.52 -6.61
N GLY A 255 -1.65 -31.63 -7.57
CA GLY A 255 -0.81 -30.44 -7.79
C GLY A 255 -0.88 -29.42 -6.65
N VAL A 256 -2.09 -29.19 -6.10
CA VAL A 256 -2.29 -28.27 -4.97
C VAL A 256 -1.71 -28.83 -3.66
N ILE A 257 -1.82 -30.15 -3.44
CA ILE A 257 -1.23 -30.81 -2.26
C ILE A 257 0.31 -30.77 -2.29
N GLY A 258 0.92 -30.91 -3.48
CA GLY A 258 2.37 -30.81 -3.65
C GLY A 258 2.93 -29.41 -3.32
N LEU A 259 2.21 -28.36 -3.70
CA LEU A 259 2.58 -26.96 -3.38
C LEU A 259 2.44 -26.65 -1.88
N ILE A 260 1.43 -27.20 -1.23
CA ILE A 260 1.25 -27.08 0.22
C ILE A 260 2.35 -27.82 0.98
N ALA A 261 2.74 -29.03 0.53
CA ALA A 261 3.83 -29.80 1.15
C ALA A 261 5.20 -29.10 1.03
N LEU A 262 5.47 -28.44 -0.11
CA LEU A 262 6.68 -27.64 -0.33
C LEU A 262 6.74 -26.41 0.59
N TRP A 263 5.60 -25.83 0.93
CA TRP A 263 5.51 -24.73 1.90
C TRP A 263 5.81 -25.19 3.34
N PHE A 264 5.35 -26.38 3.74
CA PHE A 264 5.68 -26.97 5.04
C PHE A 264 7.15 -27.39 5.19
N LEU A 265 7.85 -27.67 4.10
CA LEU A 265 9.27 -28.06 4.12
C LEU A 265 10.22 -26.88 4.43
N TRP A 266 9.75 -25.64 4.26
CA TRP A 266 10.57 -24.42 4.41
C TRP A 266 10.31 -23.62 5.70
N HIS A 267 9.24 -23.93 6.44
CA HIS A 267 8.90 -23.29 7.72
C HIS A 267 8.59 -24.34 8.80
N PRO A 268 9.56 -24.74 9.66
CA PRO A 268 9.27 -25.66 10.74
C PRO A 268 8.35 -24.98 11.78
N ILE A 269 7.17 -25.57 11.99
CA ILE A 269 6.16 -25.08 12.93
C ILE A 269 6.59 -25.41 14.37
N ARG A 270 6.63 -24.41 15.25
CA ARG A 270 6.65 -24.60 16.70
C ARG A 270 5.26 -25.00 17.19
N PHE A 271 5.12 -26.22 17.67
CA PHE A 271 3.86 -26.76 18.22
C PHE A 271 3.56 -26.10 19.57
N LEU A 272 2.46 -25.33 19.66
CA LEU A 272 1.95 -24.75 20.90
C LEU A 272 0.54 -25.28 21.20
N GLY A 273 0.48 -26.31 22.04
CA GLY A 273 -0.71 -26.70 22.82
C GLY A 273 -1.56 -27.85 22.25
N LYS A 274 -1.75 -28.91 23.05
CA LYS A 274 -2.75 -29.96 22.83
C LYS A 274 -4.16 -29.46 23.15
N HIS A 275 -5.10 -29.64 22.22
CA HIS A 275 -6.55 -29.53 22.47
C HIS A 275 -7.10 -30.82 23.10
N PRO A 276 -7.97 -30.74 24.13
CA PRO A 276 -8.79 -31.87 24.56
C PRO A 276 -10.14 -31.85 23.82
N SER A 277 -10.61 -33.05 23.48
CA SER A 277 -11.94 -33.43 22.95
C SER A 277 -12.21 -33.29 21.42
N GLN A 278 -12.18 -34.47 20.78
CA GLN A 278 -12.65 -34.92 19.45
C GLN A 278 -12.05 -34.27 18.17
N PRO A 279 -11.55 -35.08 17.21
CA PRO A 279 -11.01 -34.57 15.95
C PRO A 279 -12.17 -34.17 15.04
N THR A 280 -12.52 -32.89 15.04
CA THR A 280 -13.33 -32.34 13.94
C THR A 280 -12.34 -31.82 12.90
N THR A 281 -12.21 -32.53 11.78
CA THR A 281 -11.37 -32.14 10.67
C THR A 281 -11.88 -30.80 10.11
N PHE A 282 -11.19 -29.71 10.44
CA PHE A 282 -11.46 -28.42 9.83
C PHE A 282 -10.94 -28.44 8.39
N VAL A 283 -11.77 -28.03 7.43
CA VAL A 283 -11.42 -28.10 5.99
C VAL A 283 -10.99 -26.74 5.45
N LEU A 284 -11.42 -25.64 6.09
CA LEU A 284 -11.19 -24.27 5.63
C LEU A 284 -10.90 -23.37 6.83
N ALA A 285 -9.94 -22.47 6.69
CA ALA A 285 -9.56 -21.48 7.70
C ALA A 285 -9.29 -20.12 7.05
N ALA A 286 -9.76 -19.04 7.68
CA ALA A 286 -9.45 -17.66 7.31
C ALA A 286 -9.05 -16.87 8.56
N ILE A 287 -8.07 -15.98 8.45
CA ILE A 287 -7.55 -15.17 9.56
C ILE A 287 -7.92 -13.71 9.29
N SER A 288 -8.34 -12.98 10.32
CA SER A 288 -8.62 -11.55 10.20
C SER A 288 -7.33 -10.77 9.95
N PRO A 289 -7.38 -9.64 9.22
CA PRO A 289 -6.17 -8.86 8.93
C PRO A 289 -5.43 -8.33 10.16
N ASP A 290 -6.14 -8.14 11.27
CA ASP A 290 -5.59 -7.76 12.58
C ASP A 290 -5.02 -8.94 13.39
N GLY A 291 -5.18 -10.18 12.91
CA GLY A 291 -4.74 -11.40 13.60
C GLY A 291 -5.51 -11.71 14.90
N GLU A 292 -6.54 -10.93 15.23
CA GLU A 292 -7.30 -11.08 16.47
C GLU A 292 -8.34 -12.21 16.42
N TYR A 293 -8.77 -12.63 15.22
CA TYR A 293 -9.75 -13.70 15.04
C TYR A 293 -9.38 -14.61 13.87
N PHE A 294 -9.82 -15.85 13.97
CA PHE A 294 -9.84 -16.75 12.82
C PHE A 294 -11.19 -17.45 12.74
N VAL A 295 -11.56 -17.79 11.52
CA VAL A 295 -12.80 -18.50 11.21
C VAL A 295 -12.42 -19.87 10.68
N THR A 296 -12.97 -20.91 11.29
CA THR A 296 -12.89 -22.27 10.77
C THR A 296 -14.26 -22.76 10.35
N ALA A 297 -14.31 -23.58 9.31
CA ALA A 297 -15.54 -24.23 8.88
C ALA A 297 -15.36 -25.75 8.85
N ASP A 298 -16.38 -26.46 9.28
CA ASP A 298 -16.43 -27.93 9.23
C ASP A 298 -17.27 -28.44 8.04
N PRO A 299 -17.09 -29.72 7.65
CA PRO A 299 -17.89 -30.36 6.60
C PRO A 299 -19.39 -30.48 6.90
N HIS A 300 -19.81 -30.21 8.13
CA HIS A 300 -21.19 -30.34 8.59
C HIS A 300 -21.92 -28.99 8.69
N GLY A 301 -21.29 -27.91 8.22
CA GLY A 301 -21.88 -26.57 8.18
C GLY A 301 -21.71 -25.77 9.47
N LYS A 302 -20.91 -26.24 10.44
CA LYS A 302 -20.51 -25.45 11.60
C LYS A 302 -19.37 -24.52 11.21
N VAL A 303 -19.55 -23.24 11.47
CA VAL A 303 -18.50 -22.23 11.28
C VAL A 303 -18.18 -21.62 12.65
N VAL A 304 -16.93 -21.72 13.07
CA VAL A 304 -16.48 -21.23 14.38
C VAL A 304 -15.63 -19.99 14.16
N VAL A 305 -16.06 -18.88 14.78
CA VAL A 305 -15.29 -17.64 14.84
C VAL A 305 -14.62 -17.58 16.20
N GLN A 306 -13.29 -17.59 16.24
CA GLN A 306 -12.51 -17.69 17.47
C GLN A 306 -11.60 -16.49 17.65
N ASN A 307 -11.62 -15.93 18.87
CA ASN A 307 -10.72 -14.87 19.31
C ASN A 307 -9.35 -15.46 19.71
N THR A 308 -8.27 -14.94 19.15
CA THR A 308 -6.90 -15.41 19.44
C THR A 308 -6.44 -15.02 20.85
N GLN A 309 -6.94 -13.91 21.41
CA GLN A 309 -6.55 -13.42 22.73
C GLN A 309 -7.50 -13.85 23.86
N ALA A 310 -8.82 -13.86 23.62
CA ALA A 310 -9.81 -14.01 24.68
C ALA A 310 -10.33 -15.44 24.91
N LYS A 311 -9.84 -16.46 24.16
CA LYS A 311 -10.35 -17.85 24.20
C LYS A 311 -11.89 -17.97 24.09
N THR A 312 -12.55 -17.02 23.47
CA THR A 312 -14.00 -17.05 23.21
C THR A 312 -14.24 -17.53 21.79
N ASN A 313 -15.25 -18.40 21.62
CA ASN A 313 -15.69 -18.91 20.33
C ASN A 313 -17.18 -18.64 20.14
N ASN A 314 -17.54 -18.22 18.94
CA ASN A 314 -18.93 -18.15 18.51
C ASN A 314 -19.15 -19.15 17.40
N THR A 315 -20.30 -19.84 17.42
CA THR A 315 -20.65 -20.83 16.41
C THR A 315 -21.76 -20.30 15.53
N LEU A 316 -21.48 -20.19 14.24
CA LEU A 316 -22.45 -19.94 13.17
C LEU A 316 -22.87 -21.29 12.60
N LYS A 317 -24.17 -21.45 12.32
CA LYS A 317 -24.72 -22.68 11.77
C LYS A 317 -25.25 -22.43 10.36
N ASN A 318 -24.57 -22.99 9.37
CA ASN A 318 -25.10 -23.13 8.03
C ASN A 318 -25.98 -24.38 7.95
N LYS A 319 -26.96 -24.36 7.04
CA LYS A 319 -27.87 -25.50 6.82
C LYS A 319 -27.27 -26.62 5.98
N ALA A 320 -26.12 -26.39 5.38
CA ALA A 320 -25.43 -27.29 4.48
C ALA A 320 -23.91 -27.16 4.63
N PRO A 321 -23.14 -28.18 4.20
CA PRO A 321 -21.67 -28.15 4.20
C PRO A 321 -21.10 -26.88 3.57
N VAL A 322 -20.21 -26.20 4.29
CA VAL A 322 -19.56 -24.98 3.81
C VAL A 322 -18.38 -25.35 2.92
N LYS A 323 -18.35 -24.77 1.72
CA LYS A 323 -17.33 -25.01 0.69
C LYS A 323 -16.37 -23.83 0.52
N SER A 324 -16.75 -22.65 1.00
CA SER A 324 -15.93 -21.44 0.94
C SER A 324 -16.27 -20.50 2.10
N VAL A 325 -15.25 -19.79 2.61
CA VAL A 325 -15.41 -18.75 3.64
C VAL A 325 -14.50 -17.56 3.30
N ALA A 326 -14.96 -16.35 3.57
CA ALA A 326 -14.17 -15.13 3.40
C ALA A 326 -14.43 -14.14 4.54
N LEU A 327 -13.43 -13.35 4.89
CA LEU A 327 -13.49 -12.28 5.88
C LEU A 327 -13.36 -10.93 5.19
N SER A 328 -14.07 -9.92 5.67
CA SER A 328 -13.86 -8.54 5.22
C SER A 328 -12.54 -7.98 5.73
N SER A 329 -11.98 -7.02 4.98
CA SER A 329 -10.72 -6.34 5.30
C SER A 329 -10.78 -5.57 6.62
N ASP A 330 -11.96 -5.11 7.02
CA ASP A 330 -12.22 -4.45 8.32
C ASP A 330 -12.56 -5.43 9.46
N GLY A 331 -12.48 -6.75 9.22
CA GLY A 331 -12.80 -7.80 10.19
C GLY A 331 -14.24 -7.82 10.69
N SER A 332 -15.13 -6.99 10.12
CA SER A 332 -16.49 -6.77 10.60
C SER A 332 -17.48 -7.80 10.05
N TYR A 333 -17.15 -8.48 8.95
CA TYR A 333 -18.03 -9.42 8.26
C TYR A 333 -17.37 -10.75 7.91
N VAL A 334 -18.15 -11.83 7.99
CA VAL A 334 -17.82 -13.16 7.46
C VAL A 334 -18.81 -13.52 6.35
N VAL A 335 -18.35 -14.08 5.24
CA VAL A 335 -19.21 -14.65 4.20
C VAL A 335 -18.97 -16.14 4.08
N THR A 336 -20.03 -16.94 4.04
CA THR A 336 -19.96 -18.39 3.88
C THR A 336 -20.72 -18.82 2.62
N GLY A 337 -20.15 -19.76 1.87
CA GLY A 337 -20.73 -20.34 0.66
C GLY A 337 -20.92 -21.84 0.86
N ASP A 338 -22.13 -22.36 0.66
CA ASP A 338 -22.45 -23.77 0.91
C ASP A 338 -22.61 -24.61 -0.37
N GLU A 339 -22.66 -25.93 -0.19
CA GLU A 339 -22.80 -26.89 -1.31
C GLU A 339 -24.14 -26.78 -2.04
N THR A 340 -25.17 -26.20 -1.40
CA THR A 340 -26.50 -26.03 -1.98
C THR A 340 -26.63 -24.71 -2.76
N GLY A 341 -25.54 -23.95 -2.85
CA GLY A 341 -25.46 -22.71 -3.61
C GLY A 341 -25.79 -21.46 -2.80
N ASN A 342 -26.01 -21.54 -1.48
CA ASN A 342 -26.32 -20.36 -0.69
C ASN A 342 -25.05 -19.61 -0.30
N VAL A 343 -25.09 -18.28 -0.41
CA VAL A 343 -24.10 -17.36 0.14
C VAL A 343 -24.72 -16.62 1.33
N GLN A 344 -24.08 -16.67 2.49
CA GLN A 344 -24.56 -16.07 3.73
C GLN A 344 -23.53 -15.07 4.27
N LEU A 345 -23.99 -13.86 4.60
CA LEU A 345 -23.20 -12.79 5.21
C LEU A 345 -23.49 -12.72 6.71
N TRP A 346 -22.46 -12.57 7.52
CA TRP A 346 -22.51 -12.58 8.98
C TRP A 346 -21.83 -11.31 9.50
N ASP A 347 -22.51 -10.55 10.36
CA ASP A 347 -21.94 -9.41 11.07
C ASP A 347 -21.30 -9.89 12.36
N VAL A 348 -19.98 -9.79 12.46
CA VAL A 348 -19.19 -10.29 13.59
C VAL A 348 -18.62 -9.15 14.46
N THR A 349 -19.11 -7.93 14.27
CA THR A 349 -18.64 -6.75 15.03
C THR A 349 -18.89 -6.86 16.53
N ASN A 350 -20.01 -7.48 16.94
CA ASN A 350 -20.28 -7.77 18.35
C ASN A 350 -19.83 -9.19 18.70
N LYS A 351 -18.58 -9.30 19.14
CA LYS A 351 -17.89 -10.56 19.52
C LYS A 351 -18.60 -11.37 20.62
N LYS A 352 -19.59 -10.80 21.34
CA LYS A 352 -20.38 -11.49 22.37
C LYS A 352 -21.78 -11.94 21.91
N ASN A 353 -22.31 -11.33 20.86
CA ASN A 353 -23.61 -11.66 20.27
C ASN A 353 -23.48 -11.47 18.76
N ILE A 354 -23.00 -12.51 18.07
CA ILE A 354 -23.00 -12.51 16.62
C ILE A 354 -24.47 -12.60 16.17
N GLU A 355 -25.03 -11.45 15.80
CA GLU A 355 -26.39 -11.41 15.32
C GLU A 355 -26.47 -12.05 13.94
N LEU A 356 -27.16 -13.20 13.89
CA LEU A 356 -27.68 -13.82 12.68
C LEU A 356 -28.60 -12.84 11.94
N ARG A 357 -28.05 -11.98 11.08
CA ARG A 357 -28.86 -11.04 10.29
C ARG A 357 -29.17 -11.65 8.92
N ARG A 358 -30.35 -12.29 8.89
CA ARG A 358 -30.88 -13.23 7.90
C ARG A 358 -31.23 -12.59 6.54
N ASN A 359 -30.96 -13.38 5.50
CA ASN A 359 -31.62 -13.46 4.19
C ASN A 359 -31.51 -12.24 3.26
N VAL A 360 -30.32 -12.04 2.70
CA VAL A 360 -30.30 -11.92 1.24
C VAL A 360 -30.01 -13.31 0.69
N ASN A 361 -30.99 -13.91 -0.01
CA ASN A 361 -30.85 -15.27 -0.54
C ASN A 361 -30.06 -15.19 -1.86
N LEU A 362 -28.76 -14.96 -1.73
CA LEU A 362 -27.80 -14.94 -2.83
C LEU A 362 -27.54 -16.41 -3.19
N LYS A 363 -28.16 -16.87 -4.27
CA LYS A 363 -28.19 -18.29 -4.61
C LYS A 363 -27.59 -18.57 -5.98
N HIS A 364 -26.54 -19.38 -5.99
CA HIS A 364 -26.09 -20.09 -7.18
C HIS A 364 -26.97 -21.31 -7.46
N LYS A 365 -27.03 -21.77 -8.71
CA LYS A 365 -27.77 -22.99 -9.07
C LYS A 365 -27.10 -24.27 -8.53
N LYS A 366 -25.81 -24.20 -8.17
CA LYS A 366 -24.98 -25.28 -7.63
C LYS A 366 -24.03 -24.73 -6.56
N ALA A 367 -23.24 -25.60 -5.94
CA ALA A 367 -22.28 -25.28 -4.87
C ALA A 367 -21.44 -24.02 -5.12
N VAL A 368 -21.23 -23.21 -4.07
CA VAL A 368 -20.37 -22.03 -4.11
C VAL A 368 -18.93 -22.44 -3.79
N LEU A 369 -18.05 -22.37 -4.78
CA LEU A 369 -16.69 -22.89 -4.69
C LEU A 369 -15.68 -21.83 -4.25
N SER A 370 -15.96 -20.55 -4.49
CA SER A 370 -15.06 -19.45 -4.14
C SER A 370 -15.84 -18.19 -3.79
N LEU A 371 -15.28 -17.42 -2.84
CA LEU A 371 -15.85 -16.20 -2.31
C LEU A 371 -14.77 -15.14 -2.08
N ALA A 372 -15.11 -13.89 -2.38
CA ALA A 372 -14.38 -12.70 -1.95
C ALA A 372 -15.37 -11.64 -1.47
N ILE A 373 -14.97 -10.85 -0.47
CA ILE A 373 -15.77 -9.76 0.09
C ILE A 373 -14.91 -8.51 0.19
N ASN A 374 -15.50 -7.37 -0.14
CA ASN A 374 -14.95 -6.06 0.12
C ASN A 374 -15.99 -5.24 0.91
N SER A 375 -15.59 -4.69 2.05
CA SER A 375 -16.34 -3.66 2.76
C SER A 375 -15.59 -2.33 2.67
N ASN A 376 -16.31 -1.28 2.26
CA ASN A 376 -15.78 0.08 2.28
C ASN A 376 -15.84 0.64 3.73
N SER A 377 -15.22 1.80 3.98
CA SER A 377 -15.25 2.47 5.30
C SER A 377 -16.66 2.71 5.86
N SER A 378 -17.69 2.73 4.99
CA SER A 378 -19.09 2.66 5.40
C SER A 378 -19.54 1.19 5.42
N ARG A 379 -19.71 0.65 6.63
CA ARG A 379 -20.26 -0.70 6.92
C ARG A 379 -21.62 -0.97 6.27
N ASP A 380 -22.27 0.07 5.75
CA ASP A 380 -23.59 -0.04 5.13
C ASP A 380 -23.54 -0.54 3.68
N LYS A 381 -22.36 -0.68 3.07
CA LYS A 381 -22.20 -1.14 1.68
C LYS A 381 -21.11 -2.20 1.55
N VAL A 382 -21.52 -3.42 1.26
CA VAL A 382 -20.66 -4.60 1.12
C VAL A 382 -20.75 -5.14 -0.30
N LYS A 383 -19.60 -5.38 -0.94
CA LYS A 383 -19.53 -6.07 -2.23
C LYS A 383 -19.05 -7.50 -2.01
N ILE A 384 -19.78 -8.46 -2.56
CA ILE A 384 -19.41 -9.88 -2.51
C ILE A 384 -19.24 -10.37 -3.94
N VAL A 385 -18.18 -11.12 -4.21
CA VAL A 385 -18.02 -11.87 -5.46
C VAL A 385 -18.06 -13.36 -5.14
N SER A 386 -18.88 -14.11 -5.86
CA SER A 386 -18.98 -15.57 -5.70
C SER A 386 -18.85 -16.31 -7.02
N GLY A 387 -18.10 -17.41 -6.98
CA GLY A 387 -17.96 -18.35 -8.08
C GLY A 387 -18.65 -19.68 -7.75
N GLY A 388 -19.59 -20.09 -8.60
CA GLY A 388 -20.35 -21.32 -8.41
C GLY A 388 -19.94 -22.44 -9.35
N ALA A 389 -20.19 -23.68 -8.93
CA ALA A 389 -20.10 -24.88 -9.75
C ALA A 389 -21.13 -24.90 -10.90
N ASP A 390 -22.01 -23.89 -10.97
CA ASP A 390 -22.91 -23.61 -12.08
C ASP A 390 -22.26 -22.79 -13.20
N GLY A 391 -20.94 -22.57 -13.14
CA GLY A 391 -20.19 -21.85 -14.17
C GLY A 391 -20.45 -20.35 -14.18
N GLN A 392 -21.09 -19.80 -13.13
CA GLN A 392 -21.38 -18.39 -13.00
C GLN A 392 -20.46 -17.70 -12.00
N VAL A 393 -20.10 -16.45 -12.30
CA VAL A 393 -19.49 -15.52 -11.36
C VAL A 393 -20.45 -14.36 -11.16
N LEU A 394 -20.86 -14.14 -9.91
CA LEU A 394 -21.86 -13.14 -9.53
C LEU A 394 -21.22 -12.10 -8.62
N LEU A 395 -21.55 -10.82 -8.87
CA LEU A 395 -21.27 -9.70 -7.99
C LEU A 395 -22.54 -9.30 -7.28
N TRP A 396 -22.46 -9.21 -5.96
CA TRP A 396 -23.55 -8.83 -5.09
C TRP A 396 -23.22 -7.49 -4.45
N ASN A 397 -24.03 -6.48 -4.74
CA ASN A 397 -23.96 -5.18 -4.06
C ASN A 397 -24.96 -5.20 -2.91
N VAL A 398 -24.48 -5.45 -1.69
CA VAL A 398 -25.30 -5.59 -0.49
C VAL A 398 -25.31 -4.27 0.28
N ASN A 399 -26.47 -3.65 0.41
CA ASN A 399 -26.69 -2.53 1.33
C ASN A 399 -27.14 -3.08 2.68
N VAL A 400 -26.32 -2.91 3.72
CA VAL A 400 -26.55 -3.37 5.09
C VAL A 400 -27.14 -2.21 5.89
N ASN A 401 -28.33 -2.38 6.48
CA ASN A 401 -28.82 -1.40 7.46
C ASN A 401 -28.39 -1.83 8.86
N VAL A 402 -27.32 -1.20 9.37
CA VAL A 402 -26.70 -1.54 10.67
C VAL A 402 -27.67 -1.34 11.85
N LYS A 403 -28.64 -0.43 11.75
CA LYS A 403 -29.61 -0.14 12.83
C LYS A 403 -30.71 -1.20 12.99
N TYR A 404 -31.14 -1.85 11.91
CA TYR A 404 -32.31 -2.74 11.92
C TYR A 404 -32.01 -4.19 11.55
N GLY A 405 -30.75 -4.51 11.23
CA GLY A 405 -30.33 -5.87 10.90
C GLY A 405 -30.97 -6.46 9.65
N LYS A 406 -31.35 -5.60 8.70
CA LYS A 406 -31.92 -5.97 7.41
C LYS A 406 -31.09 -5.35 6.30
N GLY A 407 -30.77 -6.13 5.28
CA GLY A 407 -30.09 -5.65 4.07
C GLY A 407 -30.89 -5.93 2.82
N LYS A 408 -30.68 -5.12 1.78
CA LYS A 408 -31.12 -5.40 0.41
C LYS A 408 -29.85 -5.63 -0.41
N ALA A 409 -29.83 -6.63 -1.29
CA ALA A 409 -28.75 -6.69 -2.28
C ALA A 409 -29.30 -6.68 -3.70
N ASP A 410 -28.56 -5.98 -4.53
CA ASP A 410 -28.73 -6.00 -5.98
C ASP A 410 -27.70 -6.96 -6.57
N ILE A 411 -28.17 -7.78 -7.51
CA ILE A 411 -27.38 -8.83 -8.15
C ILE A 411 -26.92 -8.32 -9.51
N GLN A 412 -25.62 -8.31 -9.73
CA GLN A 412 -25.04 -8.09 -11.04
C GLN A 412 -24.33 -9.36 -11.50
N LYS A 413 -24.83 -9.95 -12.59
CA LYS A 413 -24.17 -11.10 -13.23
C LYS A 413 -22.93 -10.59 -13.97
N LEU A 414 -21.74 -10.99 -13.51
CA LEU A 414 -20.48 -10.56 -14.13
C LEU A 414 -20.07 -11.48 -15.27
N TYR A 415 -20.22 -12.79 -15.11
CA TYR A 415 -19.75 -13.75 -16.09
C TYR A 415 -20.51 -15.08 -16.02
N SER A 416 -20.62 -15.77 -17.16
CA SER A 416 -21.38 -17.03 -17.31
C SER A 416 -20.77 -17.90 -18.40
N MET A 417 -20.14 -19.01 -18.01
CA MET A 417 -19.60 -19.99 -18.96
C MET A 417 -20.59 -21.11 -19.27
N ILE A 418 -21.83 -20.76 -19.64
CA ILE A 418 -22.78 -21.74 -20.19
C ILE A 418 -23.53 -21.08 -21.35
N LYS A 419 -23.27 -21.57 -22.56
CA LYS A 419 -24.25 -21.69 -23.63
C LYS A 419 -24.86 -23.08 -23.55
#